data_AF-A0ABD4ZN40-F1
#
_entry.id   AF-A0ABD4ZN40-F1
#
_cell.length_a   1.000
_cell.length_b   1.000
_cell.length_c   1.000
_cell.angle_alpha   90.00
_cell.angle_beta   90.00
_cell.angle_gamma   90.00
#
_symmetry.space_group_name_H-M   'P 1'
#
loop_
_entity.id
_entity.type
_entity.pdbx_description
1 polymer ?
#
loop_
_entity_poly.entity_id
_entity_poly.type
_entity_poly.pdbx_seq_one_letter_code
_entity_poly.pdbx_strand_id
1 'polypeptide(L)'
;PLHQFASQQTPEAQLQALQDKIRTNPQNSEQWALLGEYYLWQNDYSNSLLAYRQALQLHGENAELYAALATVLYYQASQHMTAQTR
;
A
#
# COMPACT_ATOMS: atom_id res chain seq x y z
N PRO A 1 8.14 -10.97 2.42
CA PRO A 1 6.96 -10.11 2.67
C PRO A 1 5.83 -10.19 1.62
N LEU A 2 6.06 -10.68 0.39
CA LEU A 2 5.01 -10.73 -0.67
C LEU A 2 4.06 -11.95 -0.59
N HIS A 3 4.23 -12.84 0.37
CA HIS A 3 3.42 -14.07 0.46
C HIS A 3 2.08 -13.87 1.16
N GLN A 4 1.90 -12.75 1.87
CA GLN A 4 0.69 -12.49 2.64
C GLN A 4 -0.56 -12.31 1.75
N PHE A 5 -0.38 -11.72 0.58
CA PHE A 5 -1.48 -11.46 -0.37
C PHE A 5 -1.59 -12.50 -1.49
N ALA A 6 -0.59 -13.39 -1.62
CA ALA A 6 -0.61 -14.52 -2.55
C ALA A 6 -1.47 -15.71 -2.06
N SER A 7 -2.40 -15.47 -1.13
CA SER A 7 -3.30 -16.47 -0.57
C SER A 7 -4.35 -16.95 -1.59
N GLN A 8 -5.11 -18.00 -1.26
CA GLN A 8 -6.20 -18.54 -2.09
C GLN A 8 -7.40 -17.58 -2.25
N GLN A 9 -7.40 -16.44 -1.55
CA GLN A 9 -8.48 -15.45 -1.63
C GLN A 9 -8.33 -14.59 -2.88
N THR A 10 -9.46 -14.28 -3.53
CA THR A 10 -9.46 -13.38 -4.68
C THR A 10 -8.98 -11.98 -4.26
N PRO A 11 -8.33 -11.22 -5.16
CA PRO A 11 -7.87 -9.86 -4.86
C PRO A 11 -9.00 -8.96 -4.31
N GLU A 12 -10.21 -9.10 -4.84
CA GLU A 12 -11.36 -8.31 -4.41
C GLU A 12 -11.74 -8.59 -2.95
N ALA A 13 -11.75 -9.87 -2.56
CA ALA A 13 -12.05 -10.26 -1.19
C ALA A 13 -10.99 -9.76 -0.20
N GLN A 14 -9.71 -9.76 -0.60
CA GLN A 14 -8.61 -9.24 0.21
C GLN A 14 -8.74 -7.72 0.40
N LEU A 15 -8.99 -7.00 -0.69
CA LEU A 15 -9.18 -5.56 -0.67
C LEU A 15 -10.40 -5.17 0.19
N GLN A 16 -11.50 -5.91 0.09
CA GLN A 16 -12.69 -5.66 0.90
C GLN A 16 -12.40 -5.89 2.39
N ALA A 17 -11.71 -6.98 2.74
CA ALA A 17 -11.35 -7.27 4.13
C ALA A 17 -10.45 -6.17 4.75
N LEU A 18 -9.51 -5.63 3.97
CA LEU A 18 -8.66 -4.51 4.41
C LEU A 18 -9.49 -3.24 4.62
N GLN A 19 -10.38 -2.91 3.69
CA GLN A 19 -11.25 -1.73 3.82
C GLN A 19 -12.21 -1.85 5.01
N ASP A 20 -12.78 -3.03 5.25
CA ASP A 20 -13.68 -3.24 6.38
C ASP A 20 -12.94 -3.11 7.72
N LYS A 21 -11.70 -3.60 7.81
CA LYS A 21 -10.84 -3.34 8.98
C LYS A 21 -10.66 -1.83 9.20
N ILE A 22 -10.28 -1.09 8.17
CA ILE A 22 -10.11 0.38 8.26
C ILE A 22 -11.42 1.07 8.66
N ARG A 23 -12.57 0.64 8.13
CA ARG A 23 -13.87 1.19 8.53
C ARG A 23 -14.16 0.97 10.01
N THR A 24 -13.77 -0.17 10.56
CA THR A 24 -13.95 -0.45 12.00
C THR A 24 -13.02 0.36 12.90
N ASN A 25 -11.81 0.67 12.44
CA ASN A 25 -10.87 1.52 13.17
C ASN A 25 -10.05 2.41 12.21
N PRO A 26 -10.60 3.56 11.78
CA PRO A 26 -9.95 4.41 10.77
C PRO A 26 -8.70 5.12 11.28
N GLN A 27 -8.45 5.11 12.60
CA GLN A 27 -7.27 5.70 13.21
C GLN A 27 -6.12 4.71 13.35
N ASN A 28 -6.29 3.45 12.95
CA ASN A 28 -5.23 2.46 12.99
C ASN A 28 -4.31 2.61 11.76
N SER A 29 -3.15 3.23 11.96
CA SER A 29 -2.14 3.42 10.92
C SER A 29 -1.62 2.10 10.32
N GLU A 30 -1.54 1.03 11.10
CA GLU A 30 -1.07 -0.28 10.65
C GLU A 30 -2.00 -0.84 9.57
N GLN A 31 -3.31 -0.63 9.72
CA GLN A 31 -4.29 -1.05 8.71
C GLN A 31 -4.15 -0.25 7.41
N TRP A 32 -3.84 1.04 7.51
CA TRP A 32 -3.51 1.87 6.36
C TRP A 32 -2.20 1.46 5.69
N ALA A 33 -1.18 1.09 6.48
CA ALA A 33 0.09 0.57 5.96
C ALA A 33 -0.09 -0.75 5.22
N LEU A 34 -0.88 -1.67 5.79
CA LEU A 34 -1.24 -2.95 5.16
C LEU A 34 -2.02 -2.76 3.85
N LEU A 35 -2.91 -1.77 3.79
CA LEU A 35 -3.58 -1.40 2.54
C LEU A 35 -2.57 -0.86 1.51
N GLY A 36 -1.60 -0.06 1.95
CA GLY A 36 -0.49 0.41 1.12
C GLY A 36 0.35 -0.74 0.55
N GLU A 37 0.70 -1.72 1.39
CA GLU A 37 1.43 -2.93 0.97
C GLU A 37 0.64 -3.75 -0.05
N TYR A 38 -0.67 -3.90 0.17
CA TYR A 38 -1.56 -4.61 -0.75
C TYR A 38 -1.59 -3.94 -2.14
N TYR A 39 -1.73 -2.61 -2.20
CA TYR A 39 -1.69 -1.89 -3.47
C TYR A 39 -0.32 -1.96 -4.13
N LEU A 40 0.78 -1.93 -3.36
CA LEU A 40 2.12 -2.13 -3.88
C LEU A 40 2.27 -3.52 -4.53
N TRP A 41 1.75 -4.57 -3.88
CA TRP A 41 1.72 -5.92 -4.43
C TRP A 41 0.91 -6.02 -5.73
N GLN A 42 -0.19 -5.28 -5.83
CA GLN A 42 -1.00 -5.14 -7.05
C GLN A 42 -0.37 -4.23 -8.12
N ASN A 43 0.83 -3.68 -7.89
CA ASN A 43 1.50 -2.68 -8.73
C ASN A 43 0.71 -1.37 -8.89
N ASP A 44 -0.28 -1.13 -8.02
CA ASP A 44 -1.05 0.11 -7.96
C ASP A 44 -0.35 1.11 -7.04
N TYR A 45 0.74 1.67 -7.55
CA TYR A 45 1.59 2.56 -6.75
C TYR A 45 0.88 3.86 -6.35
N SER A 46 -0.09 4.31 -7.14
CA SER A 46 -0.85 5.52 -6.84
C SER A 46 -1.68 5.36 -5.58
N ASN A 47 -2.47 4.28 -5.50
CA ASN A 47 -3.26 3.99 -4.30
C ASN A 47 -2.39 3.56 -3.12
N SER A 48 -1.28 2.87 -3.38
CA SER A 48 -0.29 2.54 -2.36
C SER A 48 0.27 3.77 -1.65
N LEU A 49 0.66 4.79 -2.44
CA LEU A 49 1.20 6.05 -1.91
C LEU A 49 0.18 6.77 -1.01
N LEU A 50 -1.09 6.80 -1.40
CA LEU A 50 -2.16 7.43 -0.62
C LEU A 50 -2.35 6.72 0.72
N ALA A 51 -2.41 5.39 0.72
CA ALA A 51 -2.60 4.61 1.94
C ALA A 51 -1.42 4.77 2.92
N TYR A 52 -0.18 4.71 2.45
CA TYR A 52 0.98 4.95 3.31
C TYR A 52 1.07 6.38 3.84
N ARG A 53 0.68 7.39 3.06
CA ARG A 53 0.60 8.77 3.55
C ARG A 53 -0.41 8.90 4.69
N GLN A 54 -1.56 8.23 4.57
CA GLN A 54 -2.56 8.19 5.64
C GLN A 54 -2.00 7.51 6.90
N ALA A 55 -1.28 6.39 6.75
CA ALA A 55 -0.61 5.72 7.86
C ALA A 55 0.39 6.64 8.59
N LEU A 56 1.21 7.37 7.82
CA LEU A 56 2.19 8.34 8.34
C LEU A 56 1.52 9.50 9.09
N GLN A 57 0.38 9.99 8.59
CA GLN A 57 -0.38 11.05 9.26
C GLN A 57 -0.95 10.62 10.61
N LEU A 58 -1.30 9.33 10.76
CA LEU A 58 -1.95 8.80 11.97
C LEU A 58 -0.96 8.38 13.06
N HIS A 59 0.15 7.71 12.71
CA HIS A 59 1.12 7.22 13.71
C HIS A 59 2.36 8.10 13.87
N GLY A 60 2.48 9.13 13.03
CA GLY A 60 3.70 9.91 12.92
C GLY A 60 4.79 9.16 12.15
N GLU A 61 5.94 9.82 12.08
CA GLU A 61 7.10 9.38 11.33
C GLU A 61 7.73 8.13 11.94
N ASN A 62 7.73 7.02 11.20
CA ASN A 62 8.50 5.82 11.55
C ASN A 62 9.37 5.37 10.35
N ALA A 63 10.50 4.73 10.64
CA ALA A 63 11.47 4.34 9.62
C ALA A 63 10.91 3.34 8.60
N GLU A 64 9.99 2.47 9.02
CA GLU A 64 9.40 1.44 8.17
C GLU A 64 8.46 2.04 7.12
N LEU A 65 7.60 2.98 7.51
CA LEU A 65 6.69 3.71 6.62
C LEU A 65 7.48 4.54 5.60
N TYR A 66 8.60 5.13 6.01
CA TYR A 66 9.48 5.82 5.07
C TYR A 66 10.17 4.89 4.08
N ALA A 67 10.65 3.73 4.55
CA ALA A 67 11.20 2.71 3.66
C ALA A 67 10.15 2.18 2.67
N ALA A 68 8.92 1.99 3.14
CA ALA A 68 7.80 1.57 2.31
C ALA A 68 7.43 2.64 1.25
N LEU A 69 7.30 3.91 1.65
CA LEU A 69 7.05 5.03 0.73
C LEU A 69 8.16 5.18 -0.32
N ALA A 70 9.43 5.08 0.09
CA ALA A 70 10.57 5.14 -0.82
C ALA A 70 10.50 4.01 -1.86
N THR A 71 10.12 2.81 -1.42
CA THR A 71 9.92 1.64 -2.29
C THR A 71 8.82 1.90 -3.32
N VAL A 72 7.66 2.41 -2.89
CA VAL A 72 6.55 2.75 -3.78
C VAL A 72 6.98 3.79 -4.82
N LEU A 73 7.67 4.85 -4.40
CA LEU A 73 8.15 5.91 -5.30
C LEU A 73 9.16 5.39 -6.33
N TYR A 74 10.07 4.51 -5.91
CA TYR A 74 11.04 3.88 -6.80
C TYR A 74 10.35 3.07 -7.91
N TYR A 75 9.37 2.23 -7.55
CA TYR A 75 8.63 1.44 -8.52
C TYR A 75 7.71 2.28 -9.41
N GLN A 76 7.08 3.32 -8.85
CA GLN A 76 6.26 4.26 -9.62
C GLN A 76 7.09 4.96 -10.70
N ALA A 77 8.25 5.52 -10.33
CA ALA A 77 9.15 6.16 -11.29
C ALA A 77 9.60 5.19 -12.39
N SER A 78 9.93 3.95 -12.02
CA SER A 78 10.34 2.91 -12.98
C SER A 78 9.22 2.57 -13.98
N GLN A 79 7.96 2.52 -13.54
CA GLN A 79 6.83 2.31 -14.45
C GLN A 79 6.57 3.52 -15.36
N HIS A 80 6.72 4.76 -14.87
CA HIS A 80 6.58 5.93 -15.73
C HIS A 80 7.64 5.98 -16.83
N MET A 81 8.91 5.63 -16.52
CA MET A 81 9.98 5.58 -17.51
C MET A 81 9.71 4.58 -18.65
N THR A 82 9.14 3.42 -18.32
CA THR A 82 8.76 2.42 -19.34
C THR A 82 7.52 2.82 -20.14
N ALA A 83 6.60 3.58 -19.56
CA ALA A 83 5.44 4.11 -20.28
C ALA A 83 5.79 5.24 -21.26
N GLN A 84 6.77 6.08 -20.94
CA GLN A 84 7.19 7.22 -21.77
C GLN A 84 8.08 6.83 -22.96
N THR A 85 8.55 5.59 -23.03
CA THR A 85 9.50 5.11 -24.05
C THR A 85 8.86 4.19 -25.10
N ARG A 86 7.52 4.11 -25.16
CA ARG A 86 6.76 3.35 -26.17
C ARG A 86 6.13 4.22 -27.24
#